data_AF-H1XS27-F1
#
_entry.id   AF-H1XS27-F1
#
_cell.length_a   1.000
_cell.length_b   1.000
_cell.length_c   1.000
_cell.angle_alpha   90.00
_cell.angle_beta   90.00
_cell.angle_gamma   90.00
#
_symmetry.space_group_name_H-M   'P 1'
#
loop_
_entity.id
_entity.type
_entity.pdbx_description
1 polymer ?
#
loop_
_entity_poly.entity_id
_entity_poly.type
_entity_poly.pdbx_seq_one_letter_code
_entity_poly.pdbx_strand_id
1 'polypeptide(L)'
;MTRPEFTNQRNLDFSHWIRANLRDSFHGLIVHDIDWIMVNYCTGFFIIVEQKCCQKTSSMRTNPAQTVIFKMLNEFLQTASDMNRRSQFSVNPATQKPYIYQGAFILEFLEGTDPDSARQIYVNGRSIRKQELIQLLNLESDSEALLRRYRTNWIEENLKKQLDRLKGRCDG
;
A
#
# COMPACT_ATOMS: atom_id res chain seq x y z
N MET A 1 -18.71 -12.54 -2.09
CA MET A 1 -18.63 -12.32 -0.64
C MET A 1 -17.35 -12.96 -0.12
N THR A 2 -16.48 -12.18 0.52
CA THR A 2 -15.38 -12.73 1.33
C THR A 2 -15.98 -13.52 2.48
N ARG A 3 -15.41 -14.69 2.80
CA ARG A 3 -15.85 -15.45 3.99
C ARG A 3 -15.56 -14.62 5.24
N PRO A 4 -16.44 -14.63 6.25
CA PRO A 4 -16.15 -14.01 7.54
C PRO A 4 -14.83 -14.56 8.09
N GLU A 5 -13.99 -13.69 8.65
CA GLU A 5 -12.80 -14.14 9.39
C GLU A 5 -13.21 -15.06 10.53
N PHE A 6 -12.44 -16.12 10.76
CA PHE A 6 -12.72 -17.13 11.78
C PHE A 6 -12.80 -16.54 13.20
N THR A 7 -12.07 -15.46 13.46
CA THR A 7 -11.89 -14.85 14.77
C THR A 7 -12.73 -13.58 14.99
N ASN A 8 -13.36 -13.02 13.94
CA ASN A 8 -13.96 -11.67 13.94
C ASN A 8 -13.03 -10.54 14.45
N GLN A 9 -11.74 -10.82 14.63
CA GLN A 9 -10.70 -9.92 15.09
C GLN A 9 -9.39 -10.35 14.45
N ARG A 10 -8.61 -9.38 13.94
CA ARG A 10 -7.28 -9.64 13.38
C ARG A 10 -6.37 -10.22 14.48
N ASN A 11 -5.98 -11.48 14.36
CA ASN A 11 -4.98 -12.07 15.25
C ASN A 11 -3.60 -11.53 14.85
N LEU A 12 -2.94 -10.83 15.77
CA LEU A 12 -1.61 -10.24 15.58
C LEU A 12 -0.50 -11.02 16.30
N ASP A 13 -0.80 -12.17 16.91
CA ASP A 13 0.12 -12.93 17.74
C ASP A 13 1.35 -13.37 16.95
N PHE A 14 1.17 -13.82 15.70
CA PHE A 14 2.29 -14.21 14.86
C PHE A 14 3.16 -13.01 14.44
N SER A 15 2.55 -11.88 14.05
CA SER A 15 3.29 -10.65 13.75
C SER A 15 4.06 -10.15 14.97
N HIS A 16 3.47 -10.22 16.17
CA HIS A 16 4.16 -9.92 17.43
C HIS A 16 5.31 -10.89 17.70
N TRP A 17 5.09 -12.19 17.53
CA TRP A 17 6.11 -13.21 17.71
C TRP A 17 7.31 -12.98 16.79
N ILE A 18 7.06 -12.69 15.50
CA ILE A 18 8.10 -12.38 14.53
C ILE A 18 8.93 -11.17 14.97
N ARG A 19 8.27 -10.08 15.38
CA ARG A 19 8.97 -8.85 15.84
C ARG A 19 9.73 -9.04 17.15
N ALA A 20 9.30 -9.98 18.00
CA ALA A 20 9.95 -10.28 19.27
C ALA A 20 11.13 -11.26 19.13
N ASN A 21 11.12 -12.13 18.13
CA ASN A 21 12.07 -13.25 18.04
C ASN A 21 13.05 -13.16 16.85
N LEU A 22 12.74 -12.38 15.81
CA LEU A 22 13.64 -12.23 14.67
C LEU A 22 14.56 -11.02 14.81
N ARG A 23 15.67 -11.05 14.06
CA ARG A 23 16.58 -9.91 13.90
C ARG A 23 15.84 -8.71 13.33
N ASP A 24 16.32 -7.51 13.69
CA ASP A 24 15.80 -6.27 13.14
C ASP A 24 16.64 -5.77 11.95
N SER A 25 16.26 -4.60 11.43
CA SER A 25 16.92 -3.98 10.29
C SER A 25 18.37 -3.57 10.59
N PHE A 26 18.75 -3.35 11.86
CA PHE A 26 20.13 -3.06 12.23
C PHE A 26 21.03 -4.28 12.03
N HIS A 27 20.45 -5.48 12.05
CA HIS A 27 21.15 -6.76 11.86
C HIS A 27 20.85 -7.39 10.49
N GLY A 28 20.35 -6.60 9.54
CA GLY A 28 20.18 -6.99 8.14
C GLY A 28 18.87 -7.69 7.78
N LEU A 29 17.90 -7.76 8.71
CA LEU A 29 16.57 -8.33 8.42
C LEU A 29 15.50 -7.25 8.46
N ILE A 30 14.78 -7.05 7.35
CA ILE A 30 13.63 -6.15 7.32
C ILE A 30 12.36 -6.99 7.23
N VAL A 31 11.45 -6.77 8.18
CA VAL A 31 10.13 -7.39 8.22
C VAL A 31 9.07 -6.32 8.11
N HIS A 32 8.05 -6.58 7.30
CA HIS A 32 6.89 -5.70 7.17
C HIS A 32 5.63 -6.52 6.91
N ASP A 33 4.57 -6.21 7.67
CA ASP A 33 3.23 -6.74 7.43
C ASP A 33 2.54 -5.87 6.38
N ILE A 34 2.05 -6.48 5.29
CA ILE A 34 1.21 -5.80 4.30
C ILE A 34 -0.23 -5.86 4.79
N ASP A 35 -0.91 -4.72 4.89
CA ASP A 35 -2.30 -4.69 5.35
C ASP A 35 -3.28 -5.29 4.34
N TRP A 36 -3.20 -4.88 3.07
CA TRP A 36 -4.11 -5.40 2.05
C TRP A 36 -3.44 -5.59 0.70
N ILE A 37 -3.81 -6.68 0.03
CA ILE A 37 -3.67 -6.85 -1.41
C ILE A 37 -5.09 -6.95 -1.96
N MET A 38 -5.49 -5.96 -2.76
CA MET A 38 -6.84 -5.90 -3.31
C MET A 38 -6.79 -6.35 -4.76
N VAL A 39 -7.66 -7.28 -5.14
CA VAL A 39 -7.73 -7.84 -6.49
C VAL A 39 -9.18 -7.78 -6.96
N ASN A 40 -9.42 -7.13 -8.10
CA ASN A 40 -10.68 -7.24 -8.80
C ASN A 40 -10.55 -8.34 -9.87
N TYR A 41 -11.17 -9.49 -9.60
CA TYR A 41 -11.15 -10.66 -10.50
C TYR A 41 -11.84 -10.41 -11.85
N CYS A 42 -12.76 -9.44 -11.93
CA CYS A 42 -13.47 -9.10 -13.16
C CYS A 42 -12.63 -8.23 -14.10
N THR A 43 -11.78 -7.35 -13.57
CA THR A 43 -10.88 -6.51 -14.37
C THR A 43 -9.47 -7.07 -14.49
N GLY A 44 -9.05 -7.93 -13.55
CA GLY A 44 -7.68 -8.39 -13.40
C GLY A 44 -6.78 -7.38 -12.67
N PHE A 45 -7.31 -6.22 -12.26
CA PHE A 45 -6.51 -5.21 -11.59
C PHE A 45 -6.23 -5.58 -10.14
N PHE A 46 -5.03 -5.26 -9.67
CA PHE A 46 -4.69 -5.39 -8.26
C PHE A 46 -3.78 -4.27 -7.77
N ILE A 47 -3.88 -3.98 -6.48
CA ILE A 47 -3.08 -2.98 -5.76
C ILE A 47 -2.58 -3.53 -4.43
N ILE A 48 -1.53 -2.92 -3.90
CA ILE A 48 -1.15 -3.06 -2.50
C ILE A 48 -1.65 -1.83 -1.74
N VAL A 49 -2.22 -2.04 -0.57
CA VAL A 49 -2.65 -0.96 0.32
C VAL A 49 -2.04 -1.14 1.71
N GLU A 50 -1.41 -0.09 2.20
CA GLU A 50 -1.02 0.09 3.59
C GLU A 50 -2.04 1.01 4.28
N GLN A 51 -2.51 0.62 5.46
CA GLN A 51 -3.41 1.44 6.26
C GLN A 51 -2.66 2.14 7.39
N LYS A 52 -3.00 3.40 7.60
CA LYS A 52 -2.34 4.27 8.55
C LYS A 52 -3.41 5.11 9.28
N CYS A 53 -3.54 4.93 10.60
CA CYS A 53 -4.49 5.68 11.43
C CYS A 53 -3.76 6.71 12.27
N CYS A 54 -4.27 7.95 12.35
CA CYS A 54 -3.65 9.03 13.10
C CYS A 54 -4.64 9.81 13.96
N GLN A 55 -4.21 10.18 15.17
CA GLN A 55 -4.97 11.07 16.04
C GLN A 55 -4.57 12.56 15.88
N LYS A 56 -3.51 12.89 15.12
CA LYS A 56 -3.00 14.27 14.95
C LYS A 56 -2.57 14.56 13.51
N THR A 57 -2.59 15.85 13.15
CA THR A 57 -2.37 16.44 11.81
C THR A 57 -0.97 16.29 11.21
N SER A 58 -0.07 15.51 11.79
CA SER A 58 1.27 15.31 11.22
C SER A 58 1.23 14.25 10.12
N SER A 59 1.59 14.65 8.90
CA SER A 59 1.73 13.77 7.73
C SER A 59 2.31 12.41 8.09
N MET A 60 1.62 11.33 7.73
CA MET A 60 2.04 10.00 8.15
C MET A 60 3.34 9.63 7.45
N ARG A 61 4.41 9.57 8.23
CA ARG A 61 5.74 9.20 7.75
C ARG A 61 5.82 7.69 7.71
N THR A 62 6.11 7.12 6.55
CA THR A 62 6.62 5.75 6.50
C THR A 62 8.02 5.71 7.11
N ASN A 63 8.27 4.69 7.93
CA ASN A 63 9.64 4.39 8.41
C ASN A 63 10.54 4.13 7.18
N PRO A 64 11.81 4.58 7.15
CA PRO A 64 12.77 4.22 6.10
C PRO A 64 12.75 2.76 5.65
N ALA A 65 12.76 1.82 6.60
CA ALA A 65 12.72 0.39 6.30
C ALA A 65 11.44 -0.02 5.55
N GLN A 66 10.29 0.56 5.95
CA GLN A 66 9.01 0.37 5.28
C GLN A 66 9.03 0.95 3.86
N THR A 67 9.58 2.15 3.69
CA THR A 67 9.71 2.79 2.36
C THR A 67 10.55 1.94 1.41
N VAL A 68 11.66 1.36 1.90
CA VAL A 68 12.52 0.46 1.11
C VAL A 68 11.75 -0.78 0.66
N ILE A 69 11.02 -1.43 1.56
CA ILE A 69 10.20 -2.60 1.20
C ILE A 69 9.14 -2.24 0.15
N PHE A 70 8.42 -1.13 0.33
CA PHE A 70 7.43 -0.72 -0.67
C PHE A 70 8.04 -0.38 -2.01
N LYS A 71 9.23 0.22 -2.04
CA LYS A 71 9.96 0.44 -3.30
C LYS A 71 10.26 -0.89 -3.98
N MET A 72 10.87 -1.83 -3.27
CA MET A 72 11.21 -3.15 -3.80
C MET A 72 9.97 -3.90 -4.32
N LEU A 73 8.90 -3.95 -3.53
CA LEU A 73 7.65 -4.59 -3.93
C LEU A 73 7.02 -3.91 -5.15
N ASN A 74 6.99 -2.58 -5.16
CA ASN A 74 6.39 -1.82 -6.25
C ASN A 74 7.18 -2.03 -7.55
N GLU A 75 8.50 -2.01 -7.51
CA GLU A 75 9.36 -2.30 -8.68
C GLU A 75 9.17 -3.72 -9.17
N PHE A 76 9.25 -4.72 -8.28
CA PHE A 76 9.07 -6.13 -8.62
C PHE A 76 7.71 -6.40 -9.28
N LEU A 77 6.63 -5.91 -8.68
CA LEU A 77 5.28 -6.12 -9.19
C LEU A 77 5.01 -5.32 -10.46
N GLN A 78 5.63 -4.14 -10.62
CA GLN A 78 5.53 -3.39 -11.86
C GLN A 78 6.19 -4.15 -13.01
N THR A 79 7.39 -4.69 -12.80
CA THR A 79 8.07 -5.53 -13.79
C THR A 79 7.24 -6.77 -14.13
N ALA A 80 6.75 -7.50 -13.13
CA ALA A 80 5.90 -8.67 -13.33
C ALA A 80 4.62 -8.32 -14.12
N SER A 81 3.97 -7.20 -13.78
CA SER A 81 2.79 -6.72 -14.48
C SER A 81 3.08 -6.37 -15.93
N ASP A 82 4.20 -5.70 -16.23
CA ASP A 82 4.55 -5.32 -17.60
C ASP A 82 4.91 -6.53 -18.46
N MET A 83 5.54 -7.56 -17.87
CA MET A 83 5.71 -8.85 -18.53
C MET A 83 4.36 -9.53 -18.79
N ASN A 84 3.47 -9.53 -17.80
CA ASN A 84 2.17 -10.19 -17.90
C ASN A 84 1.24 -9.51 -18.93
N ARG A 85 1.36 -8.19 -19.12
CA ARG A 85 0.66 -7.46 -20.21
C ARG A 85 1.04 -7.97 -21.59
N ARG A 86 2.30 -8.38 -21.78
CA ARG A 86 2.83 -8.84 -23.08
C ARG A 86 2.54 -10.30 -23.34
N SER A 87 2.67 -11.13 -22.31
CA SER A 87 2.69 -12.60 -22.48
C SER A 87 1.47 -13.31 -21.89
N GLN A 88 0.64 -12.62 -21.11
CA GLN A 88 -0.60 -13.15 -20.51
C GLN A 88 -0.41 -14.49 -19.78
N PHE A 89 0.73 -14.67 -19.09
CA PHE A 89 1.03 -15.91 -18.36
C PHE A 89 0.18 -16.10 -17.11
N SER A 90 -0.23 -15.02 -16.46
CA SER A 90 -1.05 -15.03 -15.25
C SER A 90 -2.38 -14.34 -15.52
N VAL A 91 -3.39 -15.14 -15.83
CA VAL A 91 -4.75 -14.66 -16.10
C VAL A 91 -5.70 -15.09 -15.01
N ASN A 92 -6.78 -14.33 -14.88
CA ASN A 92 -7.93 -14.78 -14.14
C ASN A 92 -8.54 -16.01 -14.83
N PRO A 93 -8.76 -17.13 -14.12
CA PRO A 93 -9.26 -18.35 -14.76
C PRO A 93 -10.70 -18.21 -15.30
N ALA A 94 -11.52 -17.34 -14.70
CA ALA A 94 -12.90 -17.14 -15.10
C ALA A 94 -13.04 -16.13 -16.26
N THR A 95 -12.31 -15.02 -16.23
CA THR A 95 -12.44 -13.94 -17.23
C THR A 95 -11.35 -13.95 -18.30
N GLN A 96 -10.31 -14.75 -18.12
CA GLN A 96 -9.11 -14.80 -18.97
C GLN A 96 -8.36 -13.45 -19.08
N LYS A 97 -8.72 -12.46 -18.26
CA LYS A 97 -8.02 -11.17 -18.22
C LYS A 97 -6.69 -11.32 -17.47
N PRO A 98 -5.61 -10.70 -17.97
CA PRO A 98 -4.32 -10.72 -17.27
C PRO A 98 -4.40 -9.97 -15.95
N TYR A 99 -3.69 -10.45 -14.94
CA TYR A 99 -3.50 -9.70 -13.70
C TYR A 99 -2.56 -8.51 -13.93
N ILE A 100 -3.04 -7.31 -13.65
CA ILE A 100 -2.32 -6.04 -13.87
C ILE A 100 -2.18 -5.29 -12.55
N TYR A 101 -0.93 -4.99 -12.18
CA TYR A 101 -0.61 -4.20 -11.00
C TYR A 101 -0.83 -2.71 -11.27
N GLN A 102 -1.55 -2.04 -10.37
CA GLN A 102 -1.88 -0.62 -10.50
C GLN A 102 -1.10 0.28 -9.54
N GLY A 103 -0.33 -0.29 -8.59
CA GLY A 103 0.54 0.45 -7.68
C GLY A 103 0.32 0.14 -6.21
N ALA A 104 1.17 0.77 -5.38
CA ALA A 104 1.08 0.73 -3.93
C ALA A 104 0.52 2.06 -3.40
N PHE A 105 -0.45 1.95 -2.49
CA PHE A 105 -1.17 3.09 -1.93
C PHE A 105 -1.10 3.05 -0.40
N ILE A 106 -0.92 4.22 0.20
CA ILE A 106 -1.07 4.43 1.64
C ILE A 106 -2.41 5.11 1.85
N LEU A 107 -3.29 4.48 2.63
CA LEU A 107 -4.53 5.08 3.11
C LEU A 107 -4.30 5.65 4.51
N GLU A 108 -4.55 6.94 4.67
CA GLU A 108 -4.40 7.63 5.95
C GLU A 108 -5.77 8.11 6.44
N PHE A 109 -6.12 7.74 7.67
CA PHE A 109 -7.33 8.18 8.36
C PHE A 109 -6.96 9.15 9.48
N LEU A 110 -7.34 10.42 9.31
CA LEU A 110 -7.12 11.46 10.31
C LEU A 110 -8.32 11.52 11.27
N GLU A 111 -8.04 11.43 12.56
CA GLU A 111 -9.02 11.44 13.64
C GLU A 111 -10.09 10.35 13.47
N GLY A 112 -9.65 9.13 13.13
CA GLY A 112 -10.51 7.96 12.98
C GLY A 112 -9.71 6.71 12.62
N THR A 113 -10.39 5.59 12.48
CA THR A 113 -9.79 4.28 12.17
C THR A 113 -10.17 3.75 10.80
N ASP A 114 -11.17 4.36 10.17
CA ASP A 114 -11.81 3.86 8.96
C ASP A 114 -12.49 5.02 8.19
N PRO A 115 -12.98 4.78 6.96
CA PRO A 115 -13.62 5.82 6.16
C PRO A 115 -14.93 6.39 6.74
N ASP A 116 -15.57 5.71 7.69
CA ASP A 116 -16.83 6.13 8.32
C ASP A 116 -16.58 7.02 9.55
N SER A 117 -15.51 6.73 10.30
CA SER A 117 -15.14 7.45 11.53
C SER A 117 -14.14 8.59 11.30
N ALA A 118 -13.38 8.57 10.21
CA ALA A 118 -12.35 9.58 9.96
C ALA A 118 -12.93 10.95 9.60
N ARG A 119 -12.35 12.01 10.18
CA ARG A 119 -12.65 13.39 9.79
C ARG A 119 -12.14 13.69 8.38
N GLN A 120 -10.96 13.16 8.03
CA GLN A 120 -10.34 13.33 6.71
C GLN A 120 -9.64 12.04 6.28
N ILE A 121 -9.70 11.78 4.98
CA ILE A 121 -9.09 10.60 4.35
C ILE A 121 -8.06 11.07 3.34
N TYR A 122 -6.90 10.41 3.34
CA TYR A 122 -5.86 10.65 2.35
C TYR A 122 -5.45 9.35 1.66
N VAL A 123 -5.09 9.46 0.38
CA VAL A 123 -4.37 8.43 -0.36
C VAL A 123 -3.04 9.01 -0.81
N ASN A 124 -1.94 8.40 -0.40
CA ASN A 124 -0.58 8.83 -0.71
C ASN A 124 -0.37 10.34 -0.41
N GLY A 125 -0.82 10.79 0.76
CA GLY A 125 -0.74 12.19 1.20
C GLY A 125 -1.71 13.17 0.51
N ARG A 126 -2.62 12.71 -0.36
CA ARG A 126 -3.62 13.55 -1.04
C ARG A 126 -5.02 13.29 -0.50
N SER A 127 -5.77 14.35 -0.20
CA SER A 127 -7.15 14.20 0.27
C SER A 127 -8.02 13.48 -0.79
N ILE A 128 -8.86 12.57 -0.32
CA ILE A 128 -9.83 11.85 -1.12
C ILE A 128 -11.20 11.89 -0.45
N ARG A 129 -12.29 11.96 -1.24
CA ARG A 129 -13.64 11.78 -0.71
C ARG A 129 -13.94 10.29 -0.53
N LYS A 130 -14.82 9.95 0.41
CA LYS A 130 -15.24 8.57 0.64
C LYS A 130 -15.76 7.85 -0.63
N GLN A 131 -16.54 8.54 -1.46
CA GLN A 131 -17.04 7.96 -2.73
C GLN A 131 -15.92 7.69 -3.74
N GLU A 132 -14.96 8.62 -3.87
CA GLU A 132 -13.77 8.41 -4.70
C GLU A 132 -12.92 7.26 -4.15
N LEU A 133 -12.79 7.12 -2.82
CA LEU A 133 -12.08 6.00 -2.22
C LEU A 133 -12.74 4.66 -2.59
N ILE A 134 -14.07 4.57 -2.48
CA ILE A 134 -14.80 3.35 -2.88
C ILE A 134 -14.52 3.01 -4.34
N GLN A 135 -14.60 3.99 -5.25
CA GLN A 135 -14.30 3.79 -6.67
C GLN A 135 -12.85 3.32 -6.87
N LEU A 136 -11.88 3.98 -6.22
CA LEU A 136 -10.46 3.60 -6.30
C LEU A 136 -10.23 2.15 -5.84
N LEU A 137 -10.83 1.75 -4.73
CA LEU A 137 -10.63 0.42 -4.13
C LEU A 137 -11.41 -0.69 -4.85
N ASN A 138 -12.46 -0.36 -5.61
CA ASN A 138 -13.17 -1.34 -6.45
C ASN A 138 -12.36 -1.78 -7.68
N LEU A 139 -11.35 -1.00 -8.10
CA LEU A 139 -10.45 -1.34 -9.22
C LEU A 139 -11.21 -1.64 -10.53
N GLU A 140 -12.25 -0.87 -10.80
CA GLU A 140 -13.02 -0.95 -12.04
C GLU A 140 -12.24 -0.30 -13.20
N SER A 141 -12.60 -0.63 -14.44
CA SER A 141 -11.86 -0.16 -15.63
C SER A 141 -11.87 1.36 -15.77
N ASP A 142 -12.95 2.03 -15.32
CA ASP A 142 -13.10 3.48 -15.32
C ASP A 142 -12.30 4.18 -14.21
N SER A 143 -11.80 3.41 -13.24
CA SER A 143 -11.04 3.91 -12.09
C SER A 143 -9.59 4.22 -12.45
N GLU A 144 -9.15 3.96 -13.69
CA GLU A 144 -7.76 4.17 -14.11
C GLU A 144 -7.31 5.63 -13.97
N ALA A 145 -8.16 6.59 -14.34
CA ALA A 145 -7.86 8.01 -14.18
C ALA A 145 -7.68 8.38 -12.69
N LEU A 146 -8.51 7.80 -11.83
CA LEU A 146 -8.44 8.01 -10.39
C LEU A 146 -7.20 7.36 -9.77
N LEU A 147 -6.90 6.12 -10.16
CA LEU A 147 -5.67 5.42 -9.78
C LEU A 147 -4.45 6.24 -10.17
N ARG A 148 -4.37 6.73 -11.42
CA ARG A 148 -3.28 7.59 -11.88
C ARG A 148 -3.17 8.89 -11.08
N ARG A 149 -4.30 9.52 -10.73
CA ARG A 149 -4.34 10.76 -9.93
C ARG A 149 -3.75 10.57 -8.54
N TYR A 150 -3.98 9.42 -7.91
CA TYR A 150 -3.49 9.10 -6.56
C TYR A 150 -2.18 8.31 -6.55
N ARG A 151 -1.76 7.79 -7.71
CA ARG A 151 -0.44 7.20 -7.94
C ARG A 151 0.60 8.32 -7.99
N THR A 152 1.02 8.77 -6.82
CA THR A 152 2.14 9.71 -6.68
C THR A 152 3.45 8.94 -6.55
N ASN A 153 4.57 9.61 -6.80
CA ASN A 153 5.90 9.10 -6.48
C ASN A 153 6.18 9.24 -4.97
N TRP A 154 5.20 8.96 -4.11
CA TRP A 154 5.34 9.12 -2.66
C TRP A 154 6.52 8.32 -2.11
N ILE A 155 6.82 7.16 -2.71
CA ILE A 155 7.98 6.33 -2.39
C ILE A 155 9.27 7.16 -2.59
N GLU A 156 9.46 7.74 -3.77
CA GLU A 156 10.64 8.55 -4.09
C GLU A 156 10.69 9.84 -3.27
N GLU A 157 9.54 10.50 -3.08
CA GLU A 157 9.46 11.70 -2.25
C GLU A 157 9.84 11.42 -0.79
N ASN A 158 9.43 10.27 -0.25
CA ASN A 158 9.79 9.87 1.11
C ASN A 158 11.27 9.47 1.20
N LEU A 159 11.82 8.75 0.23
CA LEU A 159 13.25 8.44 0.19
C LEU A 159 14.12 9.70 0.10
N LYS A 160 13.74 10.65 -0.76
CA LYS A 160 14.45 11.93 -0.89
C LYS A 160 14.44 12.70 0.43
N LYS A 161 13.27 12.85 1.07
CA LYS A 161 13.15 13.49 2.40
C LYS A 161 14.00 12.80 3.47
N GLN A 162 14.21 11.49 3.38
CA GLN A 162 15.05 10.74 4.30
C GLN A 162 16.54 10.98 4.04
N LEU A 163 16.96 10.95 2.77
CA LEU A 163 18.34 11.24 2.36
C LEU A 163 18.77 12.66 2.75
N ASP A 164 17.91 13.65 2.53
CA ASP A 164 18.21 15.06 2.86
C ASP A 164 18.45 15.24 4.37
N ARG A 165 17.76 14.47 5.22
CA ARG A 165 17.97 14.50 6.69
C ARG A 165 19.25 13.84 7.13
N LEU A 166 19.67 12.77 6.46
CA LEU A 166 20.94 12.10 6.77
C LEU A 166 22.11 13.02 6.43
N LYS A 167 22.04 13.74 5.30
CA LYS A 167 23.06 14.73 4.92
C LYS A 167 23.17 15.87 5.93
N GLY A 168 22.04 16.46 6.34
CA GLY A 168 22.04 17.55 7.33
C GLY A 168 22.49 17.17 8.75
N ARG A 169 22.71 15.88 9.04
CA ARG A 169 23.30 15.40 10.31
C ARG A 169 24.80 15.16 10.25
N CYS A 170 25.39 15.10 9.04
CA CYS A 170 26.83 14.92 8.87
C CYS A 170 27.59 16.24 8.78
N ASP A 171 26.88 17.36 8.58
CA ASP A 171 27.43 18.70 8.39
C ASP A 171 27.41 19.56 9.68
N GLY A 172 27.11 18.98 10.85
CA GLY A 172 27.08 19.66 12.15
C GLY A 172 27.62 18.79 13.27
#